data_AF-A0A7K0IY14-F1
#
_entry.id   AF-A0A7K0IY14-F1
#
_cell.length_a   1.000
_cell.length_b   1.000
_cell.length_c   1.000
_cell.angle_alpha   90.00
_cell.angle_beta   90.00
_cell.angle_gamma   90.00
#
_symmetry.space_group_name_H-M   'P 1'
#
loop_
_entity.id
_entity.type
_entity.pdbx_description
1 polymer ?
#
loop_
_entity_poly.entity_id
_entity_poly.type
_entity_poly.pdbx_seq_one_letter_code
_entity_poly.pdbx_strand_id
1 'polypeptide(L)'
;MPLSWNEIRDRALAFSREWATECSEDAEAKSFWDNFFNVFGITRRRVASFEAPVKKDDGHGGFIDLLWKGVLLVEHKSRGKDLDRAARQAFDYFPGLKERDLPRCVLVSDFARYPTLFRQISQPASNYLAVPEVSSERRPFIPIAFVSSEVICSNTVQFVPMAKLFHFGVLCSTMHMAWMRTTCGRLKSDYRYSNSIVYNNFPWSEPTEKQQAAIEAAAQGGLDARAKYPTSTLADLYDPLTMPPELVKAHQVLDRAVDVAYGKTAFKTEAERVAFLFERYQQLIAPLVVESKSKKSRA
;
A
#
# COMPACT_ATOMS: atom_id res chain seq x y z
N MET A 1 17.16 26.04 -19.79
CA MET A 1 17.74 25.86 -18.46
C MET A 1 16.61 25.68 -17.46
N PRO A 2 16.75 24.84 -16.42
CA PRO A 2 15.78 24.81 -15.33
C PRO A 2 15.70 26.19 -14.67
N LEU A 3 14.50 26.62 -14.28
CA LEU A 3 14.31 27.89 -13.58
C LEU A 3 15.01 27.84 -12.22
N SER A 4 15.53 28.98 -11.78
CA SER A 4 16.03 29.15 -10.41
C SER A 4 14.88 29.24 -9.41
N TRP A 5 15.15 28.90 -8.15
CA TRP A 5 14.16 29.06 -7.06
C TRP A 5 13.69 30.51 -6.87
N ASN A 6 14.56 31.48 -7.14
CA ASN A 6 14.19 32.90 -7.09
C ASN A 6 13.17 33.25 -8.18
N GLU A 7 13.41 32.81 -9.41
CA GLU A 7 12.46 33.03 -10.51
C GLU A 7 11.10 32.35 -10.25
N ILE A 8 11.12 31.12 -9.72
CA ILE A 8 9.88 30.41 -9.35
C ILE A 8 9.12 31.19 -8.27
N ARG A 9 9.83 31.67 -7.23
CA ARG A 9 9.22 32.46 -6.15
C ARG A 9 8.61 33.75 -6.67
N ASP A 10 9.32 34.48 -7.52
CA ASP A 10 8.85 35.76 -8.06
C ASP A 10 7.62 35.57 -8.95
N ARG A 11 7.61 34.51 -9.77
CA ARG A 11 6.43 34.12 -10.56
C ARG A 11 5.26 33.70 -9.68
N ALA A 12 5.51 32.94 -8.61
CA ALA A 12 4.47 32.52 -7.67
C ALA A 12 3.84 33.70 -6.94
N LEU A 13 4.63 34.72 -6.58
CA LEU A 13 4.13 35.96 -6.00
C LEU A 13 3.29 36.77 -6.98
N ALA A 14 3.73 36.89 -8.24
CA ALA A 14 2.96 37.56 -9.28
C ALA A 14 1.62 36.86 -9.51
N PHE A 15 1.65 35.53 -9.65
CA PHE A 15 0.47 34.68 -9.76
C PHE A 15 -0.49 34.89 -8.58
N SER A 16 0.00 34.80 -7.34
CA SER A 16 -0.84 34.96 -6.15
C SER A 16 -1.52 36.33 -6.08
N ARG A 17 -0.87 37.39 -6.58
CA ARG A 17 -1.45 38.74 -6.61
C ARG A 17 -2.51 38.89 -7.70
N GLU A 18 -2.22 38.36 -8.89
CA GLU A 18 -3.12 38.38 -10.04
C GLU A 18 -4.47 37.71 -9.70
N TRP A 19 -4.43 36.55 -9.05
CA TRP A 19 -5.62 35.74 -8.78
C TRP A 19 -6.26 35.99 -7.40
N ALA A 20 -5.80 36.98 -6.63
CA ALA A 20 -6.21 37.19 -5.23
C ALA A 20 -7.72 37.47 -5.07
N THR A 21 -8.34 38.15 -6.03
CA THR A 21 -9.74 38.59 -5.99
C THR A 21 -10.66 37.80 -6.92
N GLU A 22 -10.12 36.87 -7.70
CA GLU A 22 -10.91 36.15 -8.70
C GLU A 22 -11.92 35.20 -8.03
N CYS A 23 -13.09 35.05 -8.68
CA CYS A 23 -14.22 34.31 -8.16
C CYS A 23 -14.92 33.41 -9.20
N SER A 24 -14.75 33.68 -10.52
CA SER A 24 -15.56 33.07 -11.58
C SER A 24 -14.86 31.91 -12.32
N GLU A 25 -15.43 30.71 -12.20
CA GLU A 25 -14.95 29.48 -12.85
C GLU A 25 -15.09 29.50 -14.38
N ASP A 26 -16.25 29.93 -14.89
CA ASP A 26 -16.60 29.83 -16.32
C ASP A 26 -15.73 30.71 -17.22
N ALA A 27 -15.22 31.82 -16.69
CA ALA A 27 -14.41 32.77 -17.45
C ALA A 27 -12.90 32.46 -17.39
N GLU A 28 -12.39 32.08 -16.22
CA GLU A 28 -10.96 32.21 -15.96
C GLU A 28 -10.23 30.94 -15.52
N ALA A 29 -10.92 29.81 -15.28
CA ALA A 29 -10.26 28.59 -14.79
C ALA A 29 -9.14 28.09 -15.71
N LYS A 30 -9.31 28.21 -17.04
CA LYS A 30 -8.27 27.81 -18.02
C LYS A 30 -7.05 28.73 -17.96
N SER A 31 -7.28 30.04 -17.88
CA SER A 31 -6.23 31.07 -17.74
C SER A 31 -5.45 30.90 -16.44
N PHE A 32 -6.18 30.64 -15.34
CA PHE A 32 -5.62 30.35 -14.03
C PHE A 32 -4.61 29.20 -14.09
N TRP A 33 -5.00 28.07 -14.68
CA TRP A 33 -4.10 26.92 -14.77
C TRP A 33 -2.93 27.17 -15.74
N ASP A 34 -3.16 27.83 -16.88
CA ASP A 34 -2.07 28.20 -17.78
C ASP A 34 -1.01 29.07 -17.05
N ASN A 35 -1.44 30.04 -16.22
CA ASN A 35 -0.54 30.87 -15.42
C ASN A 35 0.12 30.09 -14.27
N PHE A 36 -0.59 29.16 -13.62
CA PHE A 36 -0.04 28.30 -12.57
C PHE A 36 1.11 27.44 -13.10
N PHE A 37 0.94 26.78 -14.23
CA PHE A 37 2.02 25.98 -14.84
C PHE A 37 3.21 26.86 -15.27
N ASN A 38 2.94 28.09 -15.68
CA ASN A 38 3.99 29.05 -16.05
C ASN A 38 4.86 29.49 -14.87
N VAL A 39 4.36 29.42 -13.62
CA VAL A 39 5.19 29.61 -12.41
C VAL A 39 6.40 28.67 -12.44
N PHE A 40 6.21 27.45 -12.91
CA PHE A 40 7.25 26.43 -13.03
C PHE A 40 7.93 26.41 -14.42
N GLY A 41 7.60 27.36 -15.29
CA GLY A 41 8.10 27.42 -16.67
C GLY A 41 7.59 26.29 -17.55
N ILE A 42 6.49 25.65 -17.16
CA ILE A 42 5.88 24.55 -17.90
C ILE A 42 4.76 25.13 -18.74
N THR A 43 4.77 24.83 -20.04
CA THR A 43 3.60 25.11 -20.88
C THR A 43 2.57 24.01 -20.64
N ARG A 44 1.43 24.34 -20.03
CA ARG A 44 0.37 23.37 -19.70
C ARG A 44 -0.04 22.51 -20.90
N ARG A 45 -0.16 23.08 -22.12
CA ARG A 45 -0.45 22.34 -23.37
C ARG A 45 0.50 21.17 -23.68
N ARG A 46 1.73 21.18 -23.15
CA ARG A 46 2.72 20.12 -23.37
C ARG A 46 2.50 18.91 -22.46
N VAL A 47 1.83 19.10 -21.33
CA VAL A 47 1.77 18.10 -20.25
C VAL A 47 0.35 17.72 -19.85
N ALA A 48 -0.62 18.62 -20.04
CA ALA A 48 -1.98 18.45 -19.57
C ALA A 48 -3.03 18.91 -20.59
N SER A 49 -4.16 18.22 -20.56
CA SER A 49 -5.35 18.53 -21.35
C SER A 49 -6.45 19.10 -20.47
N PHE A 50 -7.16 20.13 -20.95
CA PHE A 50 -8.39 20.59 -20.31
C PHE A 50 -9.58 19.75 -20.79
N GLU A 51 -10.64 19.70 -19.97
CA GLU A 51 -11.93 19.08 -20.30
C GLU A 51 -11.76 17.66 -20.85
N ALA A 52 -10.92 16.86 -20.19
CA ALA A 52 -10.62 15.52 -20.66
C ALA A 52 -11.84 14.61 -20.44
N PRO A 53 -12.40 13.98 -21.49
CA PRO A 53 -13.57 13.13 -21.35
C PRO A 53 -13.21 11.84 -20.61
N VAL A 54 -14.06 11.42 -19.68
CA VAL A 54 -13.91 10.19 -18.91
C VAL A 54 -15.27 9.53 -18.74
N LYS A 55 -15.28 8.19 -18.73
CA LYS A 55 -16.49 7.43 -18.39
C LYS A 55 -16.50 7.19 -16.89
N LYS A 56 -17.56 7.59 -16.20
CA LYS A 56 -17.75 7.28 -14.79
C LYS A 56 -18.27 5.85 -14.62
N ASP A 57 -18.20 5.34 -13.39
CA ASP A 57 -18.70 4.01 -13.02
C ASP A 57 -20.22 3.86 -13.20
N ASP A 58 -20.97 4.96 -13.09
CA ASP A 58 -22.42 5.01 -13.30
C ASP A 58 -22.82 4.93 -14.78
N GLY A 59 -21.86 4.81 -15.69
CA GLY A 59 -22.07 4.78 -17.14
C GLY A 59 -22.30 6.15 -17.77
N HIS A 60 -22.35 7.23 -16.99
CA HIS A 60 -22.45 8.58 -17.48
C HIS A 60 -21.08 9.14 -17.89
N GLY A 61 -21.08 10.01 -18.91
CA GLY A 61 -19.90 10.75 -19.30
C GLY A 61 -19.60 11.88 -18.31
N GLY A 62 -18.32 12.12 -18.04
CA GLY A 62 -17.83 13.26 -17.29
C GLY A 62 -16.67 13.94 -18.01
N PHE A 63 -16.36 15.16 -17.59
CA PHE A 63 -15.20 15.91 -18.04
C PHE A 63 -14.34 16.27 -16.84
N ILE A 64 -13.06 15.95 -16.93
CA ILE A 64 -12.06 16.34 -15.94
C ILE A 64 -11.56 17.73 -16.35
N ASP A 65 -11.59 18.69 -15.42
CA ASP A 65 -11.21 20.08 -15.74
C ASP A 65 -9.79 20.16 -16.29
N LEU A 66 -8.81 19.56 -15.61
CA LEU A 66 -7.45 19.38 -16.16
C LEU A 66 -6.86 18.01 -15.79
N LEU A 67 -6.29 17.34 -16.79
CA LEU A 67 -5.62 16.05 -16.63
C LEU A 67 -4.20 16.07 -17.21
N TRP A 68 -3.21 15.88 -16.34
CA TRP A 68 -1.87 15.43 -16.68
C TRP A 68 -1.77 13.93 -16.38
N LYS A 69 -1.90 13.11 -17.43
CA LYS A 69 -1.91 11.65 -17.34
C LYS A 69 -0.73 11.11 -16.55
N GLY A 70 -1.01 10.27 -15.54
CA GLY A 70 0.00 9.66 -14.67
C GLY A 70 0.60 10.57 -13.60
N VAL A 71 0.20 11.85 -13.54
CA VAL A 71 0.84 12.85 -12.67
C VAL A 71 -0.19 13.63 -11.84
N LEU A 72 -1.10 14.35 -12.47
CA LEU A 72 -1.99 15.30 -11.80
C LEU A 72 -3.38 15.28 -12.42
N LEU A 73 -4.40 15.23 -11.57
CA LEU A 73 -5.78 15.53 -11.94
C LEU A 73 -6.21 16.75 -11.15
N VAL A 74 -6.94 17.64 -11.81
CA VAL A 74 -7.45 18.85 -11.20
C VAL A 74 -8.95 18.95 -11.41
N GLU A 75 -9.66 19.28 -10.33
CA GLU A 75 -11.04 19.76 -10.36
C GLU A 75 -11.06 21.20 -9.84
N HIS A 76 -11.64 22.10 -10.61
CA HIS A 76 -11.75 23.51 -10.27
C HIS A 76 -13.21 23.85 -9.95
N LYS A 77 -13.41 24.80 -9.04
CA LYS A 77 -14.74 25.30 -8.68
C LYS A 77 -14.71 26.81 -8.53
N SER A 78 -15.86 27.44 -8.64
CA SER A 78 -16.02 28.85 -8.29
C SER A 78 -15.67 29.08 -6.81
N ARG A 79 -15.23 30.30 -6.47
CA ARG A 79 -14.75 30.63 -5.11
C ARG A 79 -15.80 30.37 -4.03
N GLY A 80 -15.37 29.78 -2.91
CA GLY A 80 -16.23 29.50 -1.76
C GLY A 80 -17.10 28.25 -1.89
N LYS A 81 -16.97 27.48 -2.98
CA LYS A 81 -17.64 26.18 -3.14
C LYS A 81 -16.99 25.10 -2.27
N ASP A 82 -17.71 23.99 -2.12
CA ASP A 82 -17.28 22.82 -1.35
C ASP A 82 -16.20 22.04 -2.11
N LEU A 83 -14.97 22.11 -1.59
CA LEU A 83 -13.81 21.42 -2.14
C LEU A 83 -13.75 19.94 -1.76
N ASP A 84 -14.40 19.51 -0.67
CA ASP A 84 -14.46 18.10 -0.30
C ASP A 84 -15.39 17.33 -1.24
N ARG A 85 -16.45 17.99 -1.73
CA ARG A 85 -17.28 17.46 -2.81
C ARG A 85 -16.50 17.39 -4.13
N ALA A 86 -15.74 18.43 -4.47
CA ALA A 86 -14.90 18.45 -5.67
C ALA A 86 -13.83 17.34 -5.63
N ALA A 87 -13.23 17.10 -4.46
CA ALA A 87 -12.28 16.01 -4.27
C ALA A 87 -12.92 14.64 -4.49
N ARG A 88 -14.11 14.39 -3.93
CA ARG A 88 -14.86 13.14 -4.18
C ARG A 88 -15.16 12.95 -5.67
N GLN A 89 -15.64 14.01 -6.34
CA GLN A 89 -15.91 13.98 -7.78
C GLN A 89 -14.66 13.64 -8.59
N ALA A 90 -13.49 14.16 -8.21
CA ALA A 90 -12.22 13.84 -8.84
C ALA A 90 -11.85 12.34 -8.72
N PHE A 91 -12.14 11.72 -7.57
CA PHE A 91 -11.93 10.28 -7.36
C PHE A 91 -12.92 9.41 -8.16
N ASP A 92 -14.17 9.87 -8.36
CA ASP A 92 -15.19 9.16 -9.15
C ASP A 92 -14.79 8.97 -10.63
N TYR A 93 -13.81 9.74 -11.12
CA TYR A 93 -13.28 9.57 -12.47
C TYR A 93 -12.25 8.43 -12.61
N PHE A 94 -11.64 7.97 -11.52
CA PHE A 94 -10.52 7.02 -11.57
C PHE A 94 -10.86 5.71 -12.29
N PRO A 95 -12.02 5.08 -12.08
CA PRO A 95 -12.38 3.85 -12.78
C PRO A 95 -12.43 3.99 -14.30
N GLY A 96 -12.71 5.20 -14.81
CA GLY A 96 -12.71 5.52 -16.23
C GLY A 96 -11.33 5.72 -16.86
N LEU A 97 -10.27 5.77 -16.05
CA LEU A 97 -8.90 5.99 -16.50
C LEU A 97 -8.13 4.66 -16.55
N LYS A 98 -7.23 4.54 -17.53
CA LYS A 98 -6.31 3.40 -17.59
C LYS A 98 -5.32 3.48 -16.43
N GLU A 99 -4.87 2.35 -15.90
CA GLU A 99 -3.93 2.30 -14.77
C GLU A 99 -2.69 3.20 -14.96
N ARG A 100 -2.12 3.20 -16.18
CA ARG A 100 -0.98 4.04 -16.55
C ARG A 100 -1.27 5.55 -16.59
N ASP A 101 -2.53 5.92 -16.78
CA ASP A 101 -2.99 7.31 -16.92
C ASP A 101 -3.50 7.88 -15.59
N LEU A 102 -3.68 7.02 -14.56
CA LEU A 102 -4.15 7.44 -13.24
C LEU A 102 -3.19 8.45 -12.58
N PRO A 103 -3.69 9.62 -12.16
CA PRO A 103 -2.87 10.73 -11.64
C PRO A 103 -2.21 10.36 -10.32
N ARG A 104 -1.02 10.88 -9.97
CA ARG A 104 -0.42 10.68 -8.65
C ARG A 104 -0.96 11.62 -7.58
N CYS A 105 -1.52 12.75 -7.99
CA CYS A 105 -2.08 13.76 -7.10
C CYS A 105 -3.42 14.24 -7.69
N VAL A 106 -4.37 14.50 -6.80
CA VAL A 106 -5.59 15.25 -7.08
C VAL A 106 -5.42 16.61 -6.44
N LEU A 107 -5.55 17.68 -7.23
CA LEU A 107 -5.58 19.04 -6.72
C LEU A 107 -6.98 19.58 -6.95
N VAL A 108 -7.62 20.07 -5.90
CA VAL A 108 -8.89 20.81 -6.06
C VAL A 108 -8.70 22.26 -5.67
N SER A 109 -9.36 23.16 -6.40
CA SER A 109 -9.17 24.59 -6.18
C SER A 109 -10.44 25.40 -6.40
N ASP A 110 -10.56 26.48 -5.62
CA ASP A 110 -11.60 27.50 -5.75
C ASP A 110 -11.03 28.92 -5.94
N PHE A 111 -9.89 29.04 -6.62
CA PHE A 111 -9.05 30.25 -6.74
C PHE A 111 -8.36 30.70 -5.45
N ALA A 112 -8.98 30.53 -4.28
CA ALA A 112 -8.42 30.97 -3.00
C ALA A 112 -7.69 29.85 -2.24
N ARG A 113 -8.21 28.63 -2.33
CA ARG A 113 -7.67 27.44 -1.67
C ARG A 113 -7.19 26.45 -2.72
N TYR A 114 -6.09 25.76 -2.38
CA TYR A 114 -5.46 24.74 -3.22
C TYR A 114 -5.15 23.47 -2.42
N PRO A 115 -6.13 22.84 -1.75
CA PRO A 115 -5.87 21.57 -1.10
C PRO A 115 -5.42 20.54 -2.14
N THR A 116 -4.22 20.01 -1.92
CA THR A 116 -3.65 18.91 -2.70
C THR A 116 -3.83 17.61 -1.92
N LEU A 117 -4.49 16.64 -2.54
CA LEU A 117 -4.60 15.28 -2.04
C LEU A 117 -3.65 14.39 -2.84
N PHE A 118 -2.81 13.61 -2.18
CA PHE A 118 -2.10 12.54 -2.87
C PHE A 118 -3.11 11.46 -3.30
N ARG A 119 -2.97 10.89 -4.50
CA ARG A 119 -3.82 9.77 -4.98
C ARG A 119 -3.81 8.63 -3.97
N GLN A 120 -2.66 8.39 -3.36
CA GLN A 120 -2.47 7.31 -2.42
C GLN A 120 -2.73 7.82 -1.01
N ILE A 121 -4.01 7.93 -0.64
CA ILE A 121 -4.41 7.90 0.76
C ILE A 121 -4.33 6.44 1.20
N SER A 122 -3.13 6.00 1.57
CA SER A 122 -2.90 4.63 2.03
C SER A 122 -3.29 4.41 3.49
N GLN A 123 -3.73 5.43 4.22
CA GLN A 123 -4.10 5.24 5.61
C GLN A 123 -5.41 4.43 5.71
N PRO A 124 -5.42 3.28 6.39
CA PRO A 124 -6.66 2.53 6.59
C PRO A 124 -7.58 3.26 7.56
N ALA A 125 -8.90 3.20 7.31
CA ALA A 125 -9.92 3.73 8.22
C ALA A 125 -10.11 2.88 9.50
N SER A 126 -9.48 1.71 9.57
CA SER A 126 -9.57 0.77 10.68
C SER A 126 -8.20 0.49 11.28
N ASN A 127 -8.17 -0.02 12.51
CA ASN A 127 -6.95 -0.55 13.10
C ASN A 127 -6.35 -1.59 12.15
N TYR A 128 -5.02 -1.61 12.10
CA TYR A 128 -4.29 -2.38 11.12
C TYR A 128 -3.14 -3.15 11.75
N LEU A 129 -2.74 -4.23 11.10
CA LEU A 129 -1.51 -4.94 11.41
C LEU A 129 -0.38 -4.34 10.60
N ALA A 130 0.59 -3.72 11.28
CA ALA A 130 1.78 -3.13 10.70
C ALA A 130 2.87 -4.17 10.48
N VAL A 131 3.41 -4.22 9.25
CA VAL A 131 4.49 -5.10 8.80
C VAL A 131 5.64 -4.24 8.28
N PRO A 132 6.77 -4.15 8.99
CA PRO A 132 7.93 -3.37 8.52
C PRO A 132 8.42 -3.85 7.14
N GLU A 133 8.62 -2.91 6.20
CA GLU A 133 9.15 -3.24 4.88
C GLU A 133 10.60 -3.73 4.98
N VAL A 134 11.45 -3.04 5.74
CA VAL A 134 12.86 -3.41 5.92
C VAL A 134 13.11 -3.82 7.36
N SER A 135 13.66 -5.02 7.56
CA SER A 135 14.01 -5.52 8.90
C SER A 135 15.23 -6.43 8.87
N SER A 136 15.97 -6.46 9.99
CA SER A 136 17.24 -7.19 10.05
C SER A 136 17.08 -8.68 9.75
N GLU A 137 17.96 -9.21 8.89
CA GLU A 137 17.99 -10.63 8.57
C GLU A 137 18.26 -11.54 9.77
N ARG A 138 18.92 -11.00 10.82
CA ARG A 138 19.27 -11.77 12.03
C ARG A 138 18.05 -12.22 12.80
N ARG A 139 16.91 -11.53 12.68
CA ARG A 139 15.73 -11.82 13.50
C ARG A 139 15.04 -13.10 13.03
N PRO A 140 14.65 -14.00 13.96
CA PRO A 140 13.91 -15.21 13.61
C PRO A 140 12.49 -14.90 13.10
N PHE A 141 11.94 -13.74 13.45
CA PHE A 141 10.64 -13.26 12.98
C PHE A 141 10.73 -11.77 12.65
N ILE A 142 10.00 -11.31 11.63
CA ILE A 142 9.78 -9.88 11.43
C ILE A 142 8.87 -9.38 12.56
N PRO A 143 9.27 -8.38 13.36
CA PRO A 143 8.42 -7.86 14.42
C PRO A 143 7.25 -7.06 13.83
N ILE A 144 6.05 -7.63 13.86
CA ILE A 144 4.80 -7.00 13.42
C ILE A 144 3.92 -6.66 14.63
N ALA A 145 3.04 -5.67 14.49
CA ALA A 145 2.20 -5.21 15.60
C ALA A 145 0.85 -4.65 15.13
N PHE A 146 -0.18 -4.76 15.97
CA PHE A 146 -1.44 -4.04 15.78
C PHE A 146 -1.26 -2.56 16.11
N VAL A 147 -1.81 -1.69 15.27
CA VAL A 147 -1.69 -0.24 15.36
C VAL A 147 -3.07 0.40 15.14
N SER A 148 -3.34 1.49 15.88
CA SER A 148 -4.58 2.28 15.75
C SER A 148 -4.66 2.97 14.38
N SER A 149 -5.88 3.10 13.82
CA SER A 149 -6.12 3.91 12.61
C SER A 149 -5.72 5.38 12.76
N GLU A 150 -5.59 5.88 14.00
CA GLU A 150 -5.13 7.24 14.29
C GLU A 150 -3.63 7.43 14.03
N VAL A 151 -2.84 6.34 13.98
CA VAL A 151 -1.40 6.39 13.72
C VAL A 151 -1.16 6.27 12.22
N ILE A 152 -0.59 7.32 11.63
CA ILE A 152 -0.30 7.38 10.19
C ILE A 152 0.79 6.36 9.82
N CYS A 153 0.45 5.44 8.93
CA CYS A 153 1.36 4.43 8.42
C CYS A 153 2.31 5.05 7.38
N SER A 154 3.62 5.02 7.68
CA SER A 154 4.66 5.43 6.75
C SER A 154 4.73 4.51 5.52
N ASN A 155 5.31 5.01 4.42
CA ASN A 155 5.56 4.22 3.21
C ASN A 155 6.54 3.05 3.42
N THR A 156 7.28 3.00 4.53
CA THR A 156 8.21 1.92 4.87
C THR A 156 7.56 0.84 5.75
N VAL A 157 6.23 0.88 5.89
CA VAL A 157 5.44 -0.09 6.63
C VAL A 157 4.30 -0.53 5.71
N GLN A 158 4.23 -1.83 5.44
CA GLN A 158 3.07 -2.45 4.81
C GLN A 158 2.02 -2.67 5.89
N PHE A 159 0.73 -2.66 5.53
CA PHE A 159 -0.33 -2.89 6.50
C PHE A 159 -1.40 -3.85 5.99
N VAL A 160 -2.02 -4.57 6.92
CA VAL A 160 -3.21 -5.39 6.68
C VAL A 160 -4.38 -4.74 7.44
N PRO A 161 -5.33 -4.09 6.75
CA PRO A 161 -6.49 -3.48 7.41
C PRO A 161 -7.41 -4.57 7.96
N MET A 162 -8.14 -4.28 9.03
CA MET A 162 -9.10 -5.23 9.65
C MET A 162 -8.49 -6.60 10.00
N ALA A 163 -7.18 -6.62 10.28
CA ALA A 163 -6.47 -7.85 10.59
C ALA A 163 -7.01 -8.47 11.89
N LYS A 164 -7.33 -9.76 11.80
CA LYS A 164 -7.63 -10.63 12.96
C LYS A 164 -6.34 -11.23 13.56
N LEU A 165 -6.43 -11.76 14.78
CA LEU A 165 -5.35 -12.53 15.42
C LEU A 165 -4.86 -13.69 14.55
N PHE A 166 -5.72 -14.28 13.72
CA PHE A 166 -5.33 -15.31 12.76
C PHE A 166 -4.23 -14.81 11.80
N HIS A 167 -4.41 -13.62 11.22
CA HIS A 167 -3.42 -13.03 10.30
C HIS A 167 -2.10 -12.76 11.02
N PHE A 168 -2.17 -12.18 12.23
CA PHE A 168 -0.98 -11.97 13.06
C PHE A 168 -0.25 -13.29 13.34
N GLY A 169 -0.99 -14.35 13.72
CA GLY A 169 -0.43 -15.66 14.01
C GLY A 169 0.27 -16.28 12.80
N VAL A 170 -0.39 -16.31 11.64
CA VAL A 170 0.22 -16.89 10.44
C VAL A 170 1.44 -16.08 9.99
N LEU A 171 1.37 -14.75 9.98
CA LEU A 171 2.49 -13.90 9.57
C LEU A 171 3.66 -13.92 10.56
N CYS A 172 3.41 -14.21 11.85
CA CYS A 172 4.43 -14.42 12.88
C CYS A 172 4.95 -15.87 12.95
N SER A 173 4.53 -16.77 12.06
CA SER A 173 4.95 -18.17 12.09
C SER A 173 6.26 -18.40 11.34
N THR A 174 6.99 -19.43 11.74
CA THR A 174 8.16 -19.95 11.02
C THR A 174 7.79 -20.39 9.60
N MET A 175 6.54 -20.84 9.38
CA MET A 175 6.05 -21.16 8.04
C MET A 175 6.07 -19.93 7.11
N HIS A 176 5.50 -18.82 7.57
CA HIS A 176 5.52 -17.59 6.78
C HIS A 176 6.92 -17.01 6.65
N MET A 177 7.73 -17.07 7.71
CA MET A 177 9.11 -16.62 7.67
C MET A 177 9.96 -17.43 6.68
N ALA A 178 9.77 -18.75 6.57
CA ALA A 178 10.44 -19.59 5.58
C ALA A 178 10.12 -19.17 4.15
N TRP A 179 8.85 -18.90 3.86
CA TRP A 179 8.42 -18.36 2.56
C TRP A 179 9.04 -16.99 2.29
N MET A 180 8.91 -16.08 3.25
CA MET A 180 9.40 -14.72 3.16
C MET A 180 10.90 -14.69 2.90
N ARG A 181 11.71 -15.42 3.69
CA ARG A 181 13.17 -15.49 3.52
C ARG A 181 13.60 -15.93 2.13
N THR A 182 12.84 -16.87 1.56
CA THR A 182 13.13 -17.49 0.26
C THR A 182 12.72 -16.61 -0.92
N THR A 183 11.60 -15.87 -0.78
CA THR A 183 10.97 -15.18 -1.91
C THR A 183 11.11 -13.67 -1.89
N CYS A 184 11.33 -13.06 -0.72
CA CYS A 184 11.39 -11.61 -0.60
C CYS A 184 12.61 -11.01 -1.32
N GLY A 185 12.50 -9.72 -1.66
CA GLY A 185 13.68 -8.93 -2.00
C GLY A 185 14.54 -8.67 -0.77
N ARG A 186 15.76 -8.15 -0.98
CA ARG A 186 16.67 -7.80 0.11
C ARG A 186 17.22 -6.39 -0.05
N LEU A 187 17.52 -5.73 1.07
CA LEU A 187 18.34 -4.52 1.10
C LEU A 187 19.73 -4.90 1.63
N LYS A 188 20.71 -5.01 0.72
CA LYS A 188 21.91 -5.83 0.96
C LYS A 188 21.47 -7.26 1.33
N SER A 189 21.54 -7.62 2.60
CA SER A 189 21.11 -8.92 3.11
C SER A 189 19.84 -8.82 3.96
N ASP A 190 19.43 -7.62 4.40
CA ASP A 190 18.27 -7.44 5.27
C ASP A 190 16.98 -7.76 4.52
N TYR A 191 15.97 -8.24 5.24
CA TYR A 191 14.67 -8.57 4.65
C TYR A 191 14.02 -7.33 4.07
N ARG A 192 13.50 -7.42 2.84
CA ARG A 192 12.62 -6.42 2.25
C ARG A 192 11.27 -7.03 1.91
N TYR A 193 10.33 -6.90 2.82
CA TYR A 193 8.97 -7.42 2.71
C TYR A 193 8.20 -6.73 1.57
N SER A 194 7.38 -7.48 0.85
CA SER A 194 6.53 -6.94 -0.22
C SER A 194 5.22 -7.70 -0.26
N ASN A 195 4.10 -6.98 -0.35
CA ASN A 195 2.80 -7.61 -0.50
C ASN A 195 2.69 -8.40 -1.81
N SER A 196 3.19 -7.86 -2.93
CA SER A 196 3.06 -8.46 -4.25
C SER A 196 3.94 -9.68 -4.47
N ILE A 197 5.04 -9.79 -3.73
CA ILE A 197 6.01 -10.90 -3.86
C ILE A 197 5.78 -11.93 -2.76
N VAL A 198 5.62 -11.49 -1.51
CA VAL A 198 5.55 -12.38 -0.34
C VAL A 198 4.11 -12.72 -0.01
N TYR A 199 3.31 -11.73 0.40
CA TYR A 199 1.96 -11.96 0.96
C TYR A 199 0.99 -12.56 -0.06
N ASN A 200 0.89 -11.96 -1.25
CA ASN A 200 -0.05 -12.35 -2.30
C ASN A 200 0.24 -13.75 -2.86
N ASN A 201 1.52 -14.15 -2.86
CA ASN A 201 1.95 -15.45 -3.36
C ASN A 201 2.13 -16.48 -2.23
N PHE A 202 1.93 -16.10 -0.97
CA PHE A 202 2.06 -17.02 0.15
C PHE A 202 1.01 -18.14 0.02
N PRO A 203 1.41 -19.42 0.00
CA PRO A 203 0.47 -20.54 -0.17
C PRO A 203 -0.36 -20.79 1.08
N TRP A 204 -1.35 -19.93 1.38
CA TRP A 204 -2.18 -20.00 2.58
C TRP A 204 -2.78 -21.40 2.81
N SER A 205 -2.86 -21.82 4.08
CA SER A 205 -3.63 -22.99 4.51
C SER A 205 -5.13 -22.70 4.47
N GLU A 206 -5.95 -23.75 4.42
CA GLU A 206 -7.41 -23.67 4.59
C GLU A 206 -7.79 -24.32 5.93
N PRO A 207 -7.57 -23.62 7.07
CA PRO A 207 -7.82 -24.19 8.38
C PRO A 207 -9.33 -24.35 8.63
N THR A 208 -9.68 -25.43 9.33
CA THR A 208 -10.98 -25.55 10.00
C THR A 208 -11.15 -24.48 11.08
N GLU A 209 -12.38 -24.18 11.49
CA GLU A 209 -12.67 -23.22 12.57
C GLU A 209 -11.89 -23.53 13.85
N LYS A 210 -11.76 -24.83 14.20
CA LYS A 210 -10.99 -25.28 15.36
C LYS A 210 -9.49 -24.97 15.21
N GLN A 211 -8.93 -25.18 14.02
CA GLN A 211 -7.52 -24.86 13.75
C GLN A 211 -7.28 -23.35 13.74
N GLN A 212 -8.20 -22.57 13.16
CA GLN A 212 -8.13 -21.12 13.20
C GLN A 212 -8.16 -20.61 14.65
N ALA A 213 -9.09 -21.09 15.47
CA ALA A 213 -9.18 -20.72 16.89
C ALA A 213 -7.89 -21.10 17.66
N ALA A 214 -7.27 -22.24 17.35
CA ALA A 214 -5.99 -22.63 17.96
C ALA A 214 -4.85 -21.67 17.56
N ILE A 215 -4.80 -21.24 16.30
CA ILE A 215 -3.82 -20.24 15.83
C ILE A 215 -4.06 -18.89 16.52
N GLU A 216 -5.32 -18.46 16.64
CA GLU A 216 -5.70 -17.21 17.31
C GLU A 216 -5.32 -17.21 18.80
N ALA A 217 -5.56 -18.32 19.51
CA ALA A 217 -5.16 -18.48 20.90
C ALA A 217 -3.63 -18.46 21.07
N ALA A 218 -2.90 -19.13 20.18
CA ALA A 218 -1.43 -19.12 20.21
C ALA A 218 -0.84 -17.74 19.87
N ALA A 219 -1.46 -17.04 18.91
CA ALA A 219 -1.14 -15.67 18.55
C ALA A 219 -1.32 -14.72 19.75
N GLN A 220 -2.43 -14.84 20.47
CA GLN A 220 -2.68 -14.08 21.69
C GLN A 220 -1.61 -14.36 22.75
N GLY A 221 -1.22 -15.63 22.94
CA GLY A 221 -0.13 -15.98 23.85
C GLY A 221 1.21 -15.30 23.51
N GLY A 222 1.48 -15.05 22.22
CA GLY A 222 2.64 -14.26 21.77
C GLY A 222 2.53 -12.79 22.16
N LEU A 223 1.36 -12.18 22.03
CA LEU A 223 1.10 -10.80 22.47
C LEU A 223 1.18 -10.69 24.00
N ASP A 224 0.63 -11.64 24.74
CA ASP A 224 0.69 -11.71 26.20
C ASP A 224 2.13 -11.86 26.69
N ALA A 225 2.95 -12.66 25.99
CA ALA A 225 4.37 -12.78 26.29
C ALA A 225 5.12 -11.45 26.09
N ARG A 226 4.82 -10.70 25.02
CA ARG A 226 5.38 -9.35 24.81
C ARG A 226 4.95 -8.39 25.91
N ALA A 227 3.69 -8.45 26.35
CA ALA A 227 3.13 -7.54 27.35
C ALA A 227 3.79 -7.63 28.74
N LYS A 228 4.50 -8.73 29.03
CA LYS A 228 5.29 -8.89 30.26
C LYS A 228 6.54 -7.99 30.30
N TYR A 229 6.91 -7.38 29.18
CA TYR A 229 8.12 -6.57 29.02
C TYR A 229 7.81 -5.14 28.57
N PRO A 230 7.11 -4.33 29.39
CA PRO A 230 6.58 -3.02 28.97
C PRO A 230 7.66 -1.98 28.63
N THR A 231 8.89 -2.16 29.11
CA THR A 231 10.02 -1.26 28.85
C THR A 231 10.89 -1.71 27.67
N SER A 232 10.69 -2.93 27.16
CA SER A 232 11.47 -3.47 26.04
C SER A 232 10.84 -3.09 24.71
N THR A 233 11.66 -2.71 23.74
CA THR A 233 11.20 -2.49 22.37
C THR A 233 10.99 -3.83 21.66
N LEU A 234 10.25 -3.82 20.54
CA LEU A 234 10.18 -5.00 19.66
C LEU A 234 11.56 -5.41 19.11
N ALA A 235 12.53 -4.50 19.02
CA ALA A 235 13.89 -4.85 18.63
C ALA A 235 14.56 -5.69 19.72
N ASP A 236 14.42 -5.32 21.00
CA ASP A 236 14.99 -6.05 22.14
C ASP A 236 14.34 -7.43 22.29
N LEU A 237 13.01 -7.50 22.11
CA LEU A 237 12.25 -8.74 22.23
C LEU A 237 12.50 -9.74 21.10
N TYR A 238 13.00 -9.29 19.94
CA TYR A 238 13.23 -10.14 18.77
C TYR A 238 14.70 -10.21 18.33
N ASP A 239 15.65 -9.67 19.11
CA ASP A 239 17.06 -10.00 18.89
C ASP A 239 17.31 -11.46 19.34
N PRO A 240 17.94 -12.30 18.50
CA PRO A 240 18.22 -13.70 18.84
C PRO A 240 18.92 -13.93 20.18
N LEU A 241 19.73 -12.97 20.64
CA LEU A 241 20.50 -13.09 21.88
C LEU A 241 19.73 -12.68 23.13
N THR A 242 18.67 -11.88 22.98
CA THR A 242 17.90 -11.32 24.11
C THR A 242 16.43 -11.72 24.10
N MET A 243 15.97 -12.45 23.07
CA MET A 243 14.58 -12.91 22.96
C MET A 243 14.17 -13.71 24.20
N PRO A 244 13.16 -13.26 24.97
CA PRO A 244 12.80 -13.92 26.22
C PRO A 244 12.31 -15.36 26.02
N PRO A 245 12.67 -16.31 26.91
CA PRO A 245 12.27 -17.72 26.77
C PRO A 245 10.76 -17.95 26.66
N GLU A 246 9.93 -17.16 27.33
CA GLU A 246 8.46 -17.22 27.18
C GLU A 246 7.99 -16.83 25.79
N LEU A 247 8.62 -15.86 25.14
CA LEU A 247 8.27 -15.42 23.81
C LEU A 247 8.72 -16.47 22.79
N VAL A 248 9.91 -17.06 22.98
CA VAL A 248 10.36 -18.22 22.20
C VAL A 248 9.34 -19.36 22.31
N LYS A 249 8.91 -19.71 23.53
CA LYS A 249 7.89 -20.76 23.75
C LYS A 249 6.55 -20.41 23.10
N ALA A 250 6.12 -19.15 23.15
CA ALA A 250 4.89 -18.71 22.49
C ALA A 250 4.96 -18.90 20.97
N HIS A 251 6.08 -18.54 20.33
CA HIS A 251 6.30 -18.82 18.91
C HIS A 251 6.32 -20.32 18.59
N GLN A 252 6.93 -21.16 19.43
CA GLN A 252 6.91 -22.61 19.24
C GLN A 252 5.50 -23.22 19.34
N VAL A 253 4.62 -22.65 20.17
CA VAL A 253 3.20 -23.07 20.25
C VAL A 253 2.45 -22.62 19.01
N LEU A 254 2.68 -21.38 18.57
CA LEU A 254 2.11 -20.83 17.34
C LEU A 254 2.51 -21.65 16.10
N ASP A 255 3.79 -22.00 15.98
CA ASP A 255 4.30 -22.81 14.87
C ASP A 255 3.65 -24.18 14.82
N ARG A 256 3.45 -24.84 15.97
CA ARG A 256 2.72 -26.11 16.04
C ARG A 256 1.28 -25.97 15.57
N ALA A 257 0.58 -24.91 15.95
CA ALA A 257 -0.79 -24.67 15.51
C ALA A 257 -0.88 -24.41 13.99
N VAL A 258 0.08 -23.65 13.45
CA VAL A 258 0.17 -23.37 12.02
C VAL A 258 0.53 -24.63 11.23
N ASP A 259 1.49 -25.43 11.69
CA ASP A 259 1.87 -26.68 11.04
C ASP A 259 0.69 -27.64 10.91
N VAL A 260 -0.12 -27.74 11.96
CA VAL A 260 -1.35 -28.55 11.97
C VAL A 260 -2.37 -28.03 10.95
N ALA A 261 -2.48 -26.71 10.75
CA ALA A 261 -3.33 -26.13 9.70
C ALA A 261 -2.85 -26.47 8.27
N TYR A 262 -1.56 -26.77 8.10
CA TYR A 262 -0.99 -27.31 6.86
C TYR A 262 -1.03 -28.84 6.78
N GLY A 263 -1.69 -29.52 7.72
CA GLY A 263 -1.79 -30.98 7.76
C GLY A 263 -0.49 -31.67 8.15
N LYS A 264 0.42 -30.96 8.84
CA LYS A 264 1.70 -31.49 9.30
C LYS A 264 1.78 -31.43 10.83
N THR A 265 2.49 -32.38 11.42
CA THR A 265 2.72 -32.38 12.88
C THR A 265 3.94 -31.56 13.26
N ALA A 266 4.97 -31.55 12.42
CA ALA A 266 6.15 -30.72 12.51
C ALA A 266 6.93 -30.74 11.18
N PHE A 267 7.87 -29.80 11.03
CA PHE A 267 8.94 -29.84 10.02
C PHE A 267 10.29 -29.89 10.71
N LYS A 268 11.23 -30.69 10.19
CA LYS A 268 12.56 -30.85 10.81
C LYS A 268 13.48 -29.69 10.50
N THR A 269 13.34 -29.11 9.31
CA THR A 269 14.19 -28.02 8.83
C THR A 269 13.38 -26.95 8.12
N GLU A 270 13.95 -25.75 8.00
CA GLU A 270 13.36 -24.69 7.17
C GLU A 270 13.29 -25.11 5.69
N ALA A 271 14.29 -25.85 5.19
CA ALA A 271 14.31 -26.35 3.82
C ALA A 271 13.12 -27.28 3.51
N GLU A 272 12.74 -28.15 4.45
CA GLU A 272 11.53 -28.98 4.32
C GLU A 272 10.25 -28.13 4.25
N ARG A 273 10.15 -27.05 5.04
CA ARG A 273 9.02 -26.10 4.98
C ARG A 273 8.95 -25.43 3.61
N VAL A 274 10.08 -24.95 3.10
CA VAL A 274 10.17 -24.29 1.80
C VAL A 274 9.74 -25.23 0.68
N ALA A 275 10.28 -26.46 0.65
CA ALA A 275 9.93 -27.45 -0.37
C ALA A 275 8.41 -27.74 -0.38
N PHE A 276 7.83 -27.95 0.80
CA PHE A 276 6.39 -28.15 0.95
C PHE A 276 5.56 -26.94 0.48
N LEU A 277 5.97 -25.72 0.82
CA LEU A 277 5.27 -24.51 0.38
C LEU A 277 5.33 -24.33 -1.14
N PHE A 278 6.46 -24.65 -1.78
CA PHE A 278 6.57 -24.59 -3.24
C PHE A 278 5.70 -25.65 -3.93
N GLU A 279 5.58 -26.86 -3.38
CA GLU A 279 4.65 -27.87 -3.88
C GLU A 279 3.20 -27.36 -3.80
N ARG A 280 2.81 -26.79 -2.65
CA ARG A 280 1.48 -26.19 -2.47
C ARG A 280 1.25 -25.00 -3.41
N TYR A 281 2.25 -24.13 -3.58
CA TYR A 281 2.19 -23.02 -4.52
C TYR A 281 1.90 -23.52 -5.94
N GLN A 282 2.63 -24.54 -6.40
CA GLN A 282 2.43 -25.16 -7.72
C GLN A 282 1.01 -25.69 -7.89
N GLN A 283 0.45 -26.35 -6.87
CA GLN A 283 -0.94 -26.83 -6.89
C GLN A 283 -1.95 -25.69 -7.00
N LEU A 284 -1.72 -24.56 -6.33
CA LEU A 284 -2.60 -23.38 -6.37
C LEU A 284 -2.55 -22.65 -7.71
N ILE A 285 -1.39 -22.62 -8.38
CA ILE A 285 -1.25 -21.93 -9.67
C ILE A 285 -1.64 -22.80 -10.88
N ALA A 286 -1.58 -24.13 -10.75
CA ALA A 286 -1.84 -25.05 -11.88
C ALA A 286 -3.19 -24.77 -12.61
N PRO A 287 -4.30 -24.47 -11.91
CA PRO A 287 -5.57 -24.13 -12.57
C PRO A 287 -5.57 -22.78 -13.30
N LEU A 288 -4.62 -21.89 -13.02
CA LEU A 288 -4.52 -20.54 -13.61
C LEU A 288 -3.65 -20.51 -14.87
N VAL A 289 -2.80 -21.53 -15.07
CA VAL A 289 -1.96 -21.65 -16.26
C VAL A 289 -2.81 -22.20 -17.41
N VAL A 290 -3.29 -21.32 -18.27
CA VAL A 290 -3.84 -21.72 -19.57
C VAL A 290 -2.68 -22.25 -20.40
N GLU A 291 -2.61 -23.57 -20.62
CA GLU A 291 -1.68 -24.14 -21.57
C GLU A 291 -1.88 -23.46 -22.92
N SER A 292 -0.89 -22.68 -23.37
CA SER A 292 -0.89 -22.14 -24.72
C SER A 292 -0.80 -23.32 -25.68
N LYS A 293 -1.93 -23.72 -26.28
CA LYS A 293 -1.93 -24.72 -27.35
C LYS A 293 -0.96 -24.25 -28.43
N SER A 294 0.16 -24.96 -28.59
CA SER A 294 1.10 -24.68 -29.66
C SER A 294 0.36 -24.85 -30.99
N LYS A 295 0.26 -23.76 -31.76
CA LYS A 295 -0.22 -23.86 -33.14
C LYS A 295 0.85 -24.65 -33.90
N LYS A 296 0.55 -25.92 -34.24
CA LYS A 296 1.34 -26.67 -35.22
C LYS A 296 1.48 -25.79 -36.47
N SER A 297 2.70 -25.42 -36.82
CA SER A 297 2.99 -24.77 -38.09
C SER A 297 2.54 -25.73 -39.20
N ARG A 298 1.59 -25.31 -40.02
CA ARG A 298 1.34 -25.99 -41.30
C ARG A 298 2.55 -25.70 -42.19
N ALA A 299 3.32 -26.75 -42.46
CA ALA A 299 4.23 -26.79 -43.59
C ALA A 299 3.45 -26.80 -44.90
#